data_AF-A0A936ECM2-F1
#
_entry.id   AF-A0A936ECM2-F1
#
_cell.length_a   1.000
_cell.length_b   1.000
_cell.length_c   1.000
_cell.angle_alpha   90.00
_cell.angle_beta   90.00
_cell.angle_gamma   90.00
#
_symmetry.space_group_name_H-M   'P 1'
#
loop_
_entity.id
_entity.type
_entity.pdbx_description
1 polymer ?
#
loop_
_entity_poly.entity_id
_entity_poly.type
_entity_poly.pdbx_seq_one_letter_code
_entity_poly.pdbx_strand_id
1 'polypeptide(L)'
;MEGFRRRPQQPELHPQEKWVLALVTLHLCFLPWALGTMHLWSQCVSLGLALVGFIVALQPPTYEGHQTSGDPARARPLRRLWRFPFFWAGLLVLLYIAIQGGNPAWRYRNNASYWWMEPVAHFAWLPSGMDVPFSQAGPWRALIIHASLWLVLCTVWIGFMRRLTFRLLFTFLVVNGVLLALLGLAQQTTHATRAFWLVSVSTPTTFVASFIYRNHAGAYFNLILALAAGLAWWYFDRGNRRMDKSSPAGVFAFAAIIVGLMVLFSSLARRDSSVAGFWNPGGRGVSLGTDSAARL
;
A
#
# COMPACT_ATOMS: atom_id res chain seq x y z
N MET A 1 33.64 43.96 9.80
CA MET A 1 33.94 42.52 9.65
C MET A 1 32.74 41.74 10.15
N GLU A 2 31.80 41.44 9.26
CA GLU A 2 30.63 40.62 9.58
C GLU A 2 31.10 39.18 9.83
N GLY A 3 31.01 38.73 11.08
CA GLY A 3 31.33 37.37 11.44
C GLY A 3 30.49 36.41 10.60
N PHE A 4 31.17 35.56 9.81
CA PHE A 4 30.59 34.42 9.12
C PHE A 4 29.79 33.61 10.15
N ARG A 5 28.47 33.84 10.23
CA ARG A 5 27.56 33.03 11.05
C ARG A 5 27.65 31.62 10.48
N ARG A 6 28.45 30.76 11.11
CA ARG A 6 28.51 29.33 10.78
C ARG A 6 27.06 28.85 10.76
N ARG A 7 26.59 28.39 9.60
CA ARG A 7 25.27 27.78 9.50
C ARG A 7 25.23 26.68 10.57
N PRO A 8 24.24 26.68 11.47
CA PRO A 8 24.13 25.61 12.45
C PRO A 8 24.12 24.29 11.68
N GLN A 9 25.07 23.41 11.99
CA GLN A 9 25.14 22.07 11.41
C GLN A 9 23.76 21.43 11.54
N GLN A 10 23.17 21.04 10.41
CA GLN A 10 21.88 20.37 10.47
C GLN A 10 22.07 19.07 11.24
N PRO A 11 21.30 18.84 12.31
CA PRO A 11 21.47 17.64 13.11
C PRO A 11 21.17 16.42 12.23
N GLU A 12 22.18 15.58 12.04
CA GLU A 12 22.05 14.35 11.26
C GLU A 12 21.00 13.42 11.85
N LEU A 13 20.36 12.61 11.00
CA LEU A 13 19.43 11.58 11.46
C LEU A 13 20.17 10.53 12.29
N HIS A 14 19.57 10.14 13.41
CA HIS A 14 20.09 9.07 14.26
C HIS A 14 20.20 7.77 13.45
N PRO A 15 21.26 6.95 13.62
CA PRO A 15 21.44 5.71 12.86
C PRO A 15 20.21 4.79 12.88
N GLN A 16 19.57 4.63 14.04
CA GLN A 16 18.35 3.82 14.16
C GLN A 16 17.18 4.41 13.36
N GLU A 17 17.00 5.73 13.36
CA GLU A 17 15.94 6.39 12.57
C GLU A 17 16.20 6.22 11.06
N LYS A 18 17.48 6.21 10.64
CA LYS A 18 17.88 5.87 9.26
C LYS A 18 17.50 4.43 8.90
N TRP A 19 17.75 3.46 9.78
CA TRP A 19 17.37 2.06 9.55
C TRP A 19 15.86 1.87 9.48
N VAL A 20 15.10 2.47 10.40
CA VAL A 20 13.63 2.40 10.36
C VAL A 20 13.10 3.06 9.08
N LEU A 21 13.63 4.22 8.70
CA LEU A 21 13.28 4.87 7.43
C LEU A 21 13.58 3.96 6.24
N ALA A 22 14.75 3.32 6.21
CA ALA A 22 15.14 2.43 5.12
C ALA A 22 14.20 1.22 5.01
N LEU A 23 13.88 0.57 6.13
CA LEU A 23 13.00 -0.60 6.17
C LEU A 23 11.56 -0.25 5.77
N VAL A 24 11.01 0.83 6.31
CA VAL A 24 9.65 1.30 5.95
C VAL A 24 9.60 1.71 4.48
N THR A 25 10.64 2.40 3.98
CA THR A 25 10.72 2.81 2.58
C THR A 25 10.81 1.59 1.66
N LEU A 26 11.72 0.65 1.96
CA LEU A 26 11.88 -0.59 1.23
C LEU A 26 10.56 -1.35 1.17
N HIS A 27 9.87 -1.49 2.31
CA HIS A 27 8.60 -2.18 2.40
C HIS A 27 7.52 -1.50 1.55
N LEU A 28 7.28 -0.20 1.75
CA LEU A 28 6.23 0.53 1.02
C LEU A 28 6.52 0.65 -0.47
N CYS A 29 7.79 0.72 -0.88
CA CYS A 29 8.17 0.67 -2.29
C CYS A 29 7.97 -0.74 -2.86
N PHE A 30 8.31 -1.80 -2.13
CA PHE A 30 8.14 -3.18 -2.56
C PHE A 30 6.68 -3.55 -2.88
N LEU A 31 5.73 -3.13 -2.04
CA LEU A 31 4.31 -3.49 -2.16
C LEU A 31 3.73 -3.34 -3.58
N PRO A 32 3.81 -2.16 -4.22
CA PRO A 32 3.26 -1.99 -5.56
C PRO A 32 4.00 -2.82 -6.61
N TRP A 33 5.33 -2.98 -6.53
CA TRP A 33 6.08 -3.80 -7.50
C TRP A 33 5.78 -5.29 -7.38
N ALA A 34 5.38 -5.76 -6.20
CA ALA A 34 5.02 -7.14 -5.93
C ALA A 34 3.58 -7.50 -6.37
N LEU A 35 3.19 -7.03 -7.56
CA LEU A 35 1.87 -7.18 -8.16
C LEU A 35 0.71 -6.69 -7.28
N GLY A 36 0.93 -5.57 -6.58
CA GLY A 36 -0.04 -5.04 -5.61
C GLY A 36 -0.29 -5.96 -4.41
N THR A 37 0.63 -6.89 -4.11
CA THR A 37 0.57 -7.84 -2.98
C THR A 37 -0.61 -8.80 -2.97
N MET A 38 -1.12 -9.17 -4.15
CA MET A 38 -2.18 -10.18 -4.26
C MET A 38 -1.69 -11.59 -3.91
N HIS A 39 -0.43 -11.91 -4.23
CA HIS A 39 0.12 -13.25 -4.07
C HIS A 39 0.56 -13.55 -2.64
N LEU A 40 0.49 -14.82 -2.24
CA LEU A 40 0.86 -15.23 -0.89
C LEU A 40 2.32 -14.91 -0.57
N TRP A 41 3.25 -15.17 -1.51
CA TRP A 41 4.68 -14.90 -1.28
C TRP A 41 4.93 -13.42 -0.96
N SER A 42 4.25 -12.49 -1.65
CA SER A 42 4.44 -11.06 -1.43
C SER A 42 3.78 -10.59 -0.14
N GLN A 43 2.70 -11.24 0.30
CA GLN A 43 2.10 -11.02 1.61
C GLN A 43 3.01 -11.50 2.75
N CYS A 44 3.66 -12.66 2.59
CA CYS A 44 4.63 -13.16 3.57
C CYS A 44 5.87 -12.27 3.65
N VAL A 45 6.42 -11.83 2.50
CA VAL A 45 7.54 -10.87 2.47
C VAL A 45 7.14 -9.54 3.12
N SER A 46 5.93 -9.06 2.83
CA SER A 46 5.37 -7.86 3.47
C SER A 46 5.32 -8.00 5.00
N LEU A 47 4.82 -9.13 5.51
CA LEU A 47 4.79 -9.39 6.95
C LEU A 47 6.20 -9.46 7.55
N GLY A 48 7.13 -10.14 6.87
CA GLY A 48 8.52 -10.23 7.29
C GLY A 48 9.20 -8.85 7.40
N LEU A 49 9.04 -8.00 6.38
CA LEU A 49 9.56 -6.63 6.40
C LEU A 49 8.91 -5.79 7.51
N ALA A 50 7.60 -5.93 7.73
CA ALA A 50 6.88 -5.24 8.80
C ALA A 50 7.37 -5.66 10.19
N LEU A 51 7.59 -6.97 10.41
CA LEU A 51 8.11 -7.51 11.66
C LEU A 51 9.53 -7.02 11.93
N VAL A 52 10.42 -7.10 10.94
CA VAL A 52 11.80 -6.61 11.08
C VAL A 52 11.82 -5.11 11.36
N GLY A 53 11.03 -4.31 10.62
CA GLY A 53 10.88 -2.88 10.88
C GLY A 53 10.41 -2.58 12.30
N PHE A 54 9.41 -3.30 12.78
CA PHE A 54 8.86 -3.14 14.12
C PHE A 54 9.87 -3.52 15.22
N ILE A 55 10.58 -4.64 15.05
CA ILE A 55 11.62 -5.09 16.00
C ILE A 55 12.74 -4.04 16.09
N VAL A 56 13.24 -3.54 14.95
CA VAL A 56 14.27 -2.49 14.92
C VAL A 56 13.78 -1.20 15.57
N ALA A 57 12.51 -0.83 15.36
CA ALA A 57 11.93 0.38 15.95
C ALA A 57 11.64 0.24 17.46
N LEU A 58 11.53 -0.98 17.99
CA LEU A 58 11.38 -1.24 19.43
C LEU A 58 12.68 -1.17 20.22
N GLN A 59 13.84 -1.20 19.55
CA GLN A 59 15.12 -1.09 20.24
C GLN A 59 15.28 0.31 20.87
N PRO A 60 15.78 0.42 22.11
CA PRO A 60 16.02 1.72 22.72
C PRO A 60 17.16 2.44 21.98
N PRO A 61 16.99 3.73 21.60
CA PRO A 61 18.05 4.46 20.92
C PRO A 61 19.27 4.67 21.83
N THR A 62 20.45 4.25 21.37
CA THR A 62 21.73 4.53 22.02
C THR A 62 22.25 5.88 21.55
N TYR A 63 21.98 6.95 22.30
CA TYR A 63 22.56 8.26 22.02
C TYR A 63 23.98 8.33 22.60
N GLU A 64 24.99 8.43 21.72
CA GLU A 64 26.35 8.79 22.15
C GLU A 64 26.43 10.31 22.43
N GLY A 65 27.10 10.66 23.52
CA GLY A 65 27.06 11.97 24.20
C GLY A 65 27.56 13.20 23.43
N HIS A 66 27.70 13.15 22.11
CA HIS A 66 28.02 14.31 21.25
C HIS A 66 26.79 14.90 20.54
N GLN A 67 25.58 14.36 20.75
CA GLN A 67 24.35 14.82 20.07
C GLN A 67 23.32 15.52 20.98
N THR A 68 23.64 15.83 22.24
CA THR A 68 22.68 16.34 23.22
C THR A 68 22.98 17.76 23.70
N SER A 69 22.27 18.75 23.13
CA SER A 69 21.96 20.02 23.82
C SER A 69 20.54 20.04 24.41
N GLY A 70 19.93 18.87 24.58
CA GLY A 70 18.60 18.72 25.19
C GLY A 70 18.36 17.28 25.60
N ASP A 71 18.22 17.08 26.91
CA ASP A 71 17.90 15.87 27.68
C ASP A 71 18.10 14.47 27.04
N PRO A 72 18.97 13.61 27.61
CA PRO A 72 19.13 12.19 27.23
C PRO A 72 17.95 11.29 27.66
N ALA A 73 16.79 11.87 27.97
CA ALA A 73 15.66 11.17 28.58
C ALA A 73 14.62 10.66 27.57
N ARG A 74 14.67 9.35 27.31
CA ARG A 74 13.49 8.45 27.27
C ARG A 74 12.47 8.63 26.13
N ALA A 75 12.87 8.45 24.87
CA ALA A 75 11.94 7.80 23.94
C ALA A 75 11.89 6.30 24.29
N ARG A 76 11.13 5.92 25.32
CA ARG A 76 10.83 4.49 25.55
C ARG A 76 9.83 4.07 24.46
N PRO A 77 10.25 3.33 23.41
CA PRO A 77 9.38 3.05 22.27
C PRO A 77 8.10 2.34 22.72
N LEU A 78 8.21 1.47 23.72
CA LEU A 78 7.07 0.78 24.33
C LEU A 78 6.05 1.74 24.95
N ARG A 79 6.48 2.78 25.69
CA ARG A 79 5.55 3.76 26.28
C ARG A 79 4.82 4.57 25.20
N ARG A 80 5.49 4.85 24.07
CA ARG A 80 4.86 5.51 22.93
C ARG A 80 3.83 4.62 22.24
N LEU A 81 4.14 3.33 22.12
CA LEU A 81 3.24 2.34 21.54
C LEU A 81 1.96 2.20 22.36
N TRP A 82 2.08 2.07 23.68
CA TRP A 82 0.93 1.97 24.59
C TRP A 82 -0.01 3.19 24.54
N ARG A 83 0.54 4.36 24.24
CA ARG A 83 -0.22 5.62 24.08
C ARG A 83 -0.81 5.81 22.68
N PHE A 84 -0.51 4.93 21.74
CA PHE A 84 -0.99 5.03 20.36
C PHE A 84 -2.41 4.44 20.28
N PRO A 85 -3.46 5.22 20.00
CA PRO A 85 -4.83 4.68 19.95
C PRO A 85 -5.00 3.64 18.83
N PHE A 86 -4.33 3.84 17.69
CA PHE A 86 -4.38 2.88 16.57
C PHE A 86 -3.65 1.57 16.87
N PHE A 87 -2.75 1.51 17.87
CA PHE A 87 -2.18 0.25 18.34
C PHE A 87 -3.31 -0.64 18.86
N TRP A 88 -4.14 -0.11 19.77
CA TRP A 88 -5.27 -0.82 20.36
C TRP A 88 -6.36 -1.13 19.35
N ALA A 89 -6.73 -0.16 18.51
CA ALA A 89 -7.74 -0.38 17.47
C ALA A 89 -7.31 -1.47 16.50
N GLY A 90 -6.06 -1.46 16.05
CA GLY A 90 -5.54 -2.52 15.18
C GLY A 90 -5.45 -3.87 15.88
N LEU A 91 -5.04 -3.90 17.15
CA LEU A 91 -5.02 -5.14 17.94
C LEU A 91 -6.42 -5.74 18.08
N LEU A 92 -7.45 -4.92 18.33
CA LEU A 92 -8.84 -5.37 18.39
C LEU A 92 -9.31 -5.93 17.04
N VAL A 93 -8.98 -5.30 15.92
CA VAL A 93 -9.29 -5.81 14.58
C VAL A 93 -8.60 -7.15 14.32
N LEU A 94 -7.32 -7.28 14.68
CA LEU A 94 -6.59 -8.54 14.53
C LEU A 94 -7.19 -9.65 15.41
N LEU A 95 -7.54 -9.33 16.66
CA LEU A 95 -8.21 -10.27 17.54
C LEU A 95 -9.58 -10.70 16.98
N TYR A 96 -10.35 -9.75 16.44
CA TYR A 96 -11.63 -10.03 15.80
C TYR A 96 -11.46 -11.00 14.61
N ILE A 97 -10.49 -10.77 13.73
CA ILE A 97 -10.21 -11.67 12.60
C ILE A 97 -9.72 -13.03 13.09
N ALA A 98 -8.90 -13.08 14.14
CA ALA A 98 -8.44 -14.34 14.72
C ALA A 98 -9.59 -15.17 15.33
N ILE A 99 -10.54 -14.51 16.01
CA ILE A 99 -11.77 -15.15 16.50
C ILE A 99 -12.59 -15.71 15.33
N GLN A 100 -12.77 -14.94 14.25
CA GLN A 100 -13.45 -15.43 13.05
C GLN A 100 -12.75 -16.65 12.43
N GLY A 101 -11.42 -16.67 12.41
CA GLY A 101 -10.63 -17.81 11.95
C GLY A 101 -10.79 -19.06 12.83
N GLY A 102 -10.91 -18.86 14.14
CA GLY A 102 -11.15 -19.95 15.12
C GLY A 102 -12.60 -20.40 15.23
N ASN A 103 -13.56 -19.62 14.74
CA ASN A 103 -15.01 -19.90 14.80
C ASN A 103 -15.63 -19.89 13.39
N PRO A 104 -15.30 -20.83 12.50
CA PRO A 104 -15.84 -20.86 11.15
C PRO A 104 -17.31 -21.30 11.13
N ALA A 105 -18.20 -20.50 10.55
CA ALA A 105 -19.59 -20.89 10.29
C ALA A 105 -19.77 -21.60 8.94
N TRP A 106 -18.81 -21.41 8.03
CA TRP A 106 -18.84 -21.98 6.68
C TRP A 106 -17.50 -22.63 6.35
N ARG A 107 -17.54 -23.75 5.65
CA ARG A 107 -16.35 -24.47 5.18
C ARG A 107 -16.37 -24.61 3.68
N TYR A 108 -15.23 -24.30 3.06
CA TYR A 108 -15.02 -24.48 1.64
C TYR A 108 -14.97 -25.96 1.27
N ARG A 109 -15.73 -26.33 0.25
CA ARG A 109 -15.72 -27.64 -0.39
C ARG A 109 -15.57 -27.46 -1.89
N ASN A 110 -14.88 -28.38 -2.54
CA ASN A 110 -14.81 -28.43 -3.98
C ASN A 110 -14.83 -29.88 -4.48
N ASN A 111 -15.29 -30.05 -5.71
CA ASN A 111 -15.12 -31.27 -6.48
C ASN A 111 -14.45 -30.92 -7.83
N ALA A 112 -14.48 -31.85 -8.79
CA ALA A 112 -13.86 -31.66 -10.10
C ALA A 112 -14.51 -30.56 -10.96
N SER A 113 -15.75 -30.14 -10.67
CA SER A 113 -16.53 -29.26 -11.54
C SER A 113 -16.92 -27.93 -10.90
N TYR A 114 -17.07 -27.86 -9.58
CA TYR A 114 -17.50 -26.66 -8.87
C TYR A 114 -17.03 -26.64 -7.42
N TRP A 115 -17.20 -25.48 -6.79
CA TRP A 115 -16.95 -25.26 -5.36
C TRP A 115 -18.23 -24.76 -4.69
N TRP A 116 -18.37 -25.01 -3.39
CA TRP A 116 -19.47 -24.51 -2.58
C TRP A 116 -19.02 -24.29 -1.14
N MET A 117 -19.87 -23.60 -0.37
CA MET A 117 -19.67 -23.40 1.06
C MET A 117 -20.67 -24.27 1.83
N GLU A 118 -20.17 -25.09 2.74
CA GLU A 118 -20.97 -25.96 3.60
C GLU A 118 -21.09 -25.34 5.00
N PRO A 119 -22.30 -25.19 5.56
CA PRO A 119 -22.45 -24.67 6.91
C PRO A 119 -21.90 -25.65 7.95
N VAL A 120 -21.23 -25.14 8.98
CA VAL A 120 -20.65 -25.94 10.06
C VAL A 120 -21.12 -25.41 11.42
N ALA A 121 -21.21 -26.32 12.40
CA ALA A 121 -21.50 -25.94 13.78
C ALA A 121 -20.44 -24.93 14.28
N HIS A 122 -20.92 -23.82 14.81
CA HIS A 122 -20.10 -22.72 15.31
C HIS A 122 -20.77 -22.08 16.53
N PHE A 123 -20.03 -21.27 17.26
CA PHE A 123 -20.57 -20.49 18.38
C PHE A 123 -21.26 -19.24 17.84
N ALA A 124 -22.59 -19.22 17.87
CA ALA A 124 -23.41 -18.15 17.27
C ALA A 124 -23.21 -16.75 17.91
N TRP A 125 -22.74 -16.69 19.15
CA TRP A 125 -22.50 -15.42 19.86
C TRP A 125 -21.11 -14.82 19.58
N LEU A 126 -20.18 -15.61 19.01
CA LEU A 126 -18.86 -15.14 18.60
C LEU A 126 -18.88 -14.69 17.13
N PRO A 127 -18.07 -13.70 16.75
CA PRO A 127 -17.82 -13.40 15.35
C PRO A 127 -17.44 -14.67 14.59
N SER A 128 -18.18 -14.98 13.53
CA SER A 128 -17.95 -16.19 12.74
C SER A 128 -17.24 -15.88 11.42
N GLY A 129 -16.35 -16.77 11.00
CA GLY A 129 -15.63 -16.66 9.74
C GLY A 129 -15.92 -17.81 8.77
N MET A 130 -14.98 -18.02 7.85
CA MET A 130 -15.01 -19.09 6.86
C MET A 130 -13.70 -19.89 6.91
N ASP A 131 -13.82 -21.20 6.89
CA ASP A 131 -12.70 -22.14 6.78
C ASP A 131 -12.43 -22.41 5.29
N VAL A 132 -11.38 -21.77 4.76
CA VAL A 132 -10.98 -21.85 3.35
C VAL A 132 -9.49 -22.22 3.25
N PRO A 133 -9.05 -22.89 2.18
CA PRO A 133 -7.64 -23.18 1.97
C PRO A 133 -6.80 -21.90 2.06
N PHE A 134 -5.62 -21.99 2.68
CA PHE A 134 -4.78 -20.83 2.93
C PHE A 134 -4.34 -20.07 1.67
N SER A 135 -4.29 -20.72 0.51
CA SER A 135 -4.05 -20.06 -0.78
C SER A 135 -5.19 -19.10 -1.19
N GLN A 136 -6.41 -19.32 -0.69
CA GLN A 136 -7.57 -18.47 -0.91
C GLN A 136 -7.68 -17.38 0.16
N ALA A 137 -8.40 -16.30 -0.12
CA ALA A 137 -8.47 -15.11 0.73
C ALA A 137 -9.32 -15.32 2.01
N GLY A 138 -8.87 -16.20 2.90
CA GLY A 138 -9.52 -16.50 4.18
C GLY A 138 -9.09 -15.61 5.36
N PRO A 139 -9.64 -15.84 6.57
CA PRO A 139 -9.32 -15.07 7.77
C PRO A 139 -7.83 -15.08 8.12
N TRP A 140 -7.15 -16.21 7.97
CA TRP A 140 -5.71 -16.34 8.23
C TRP A 140 -4.86 -15.51 7.26
N ARG A 141 -5.25 -15.44 5.98
CA ARG A 141 -4.60 -14.52 5.02
C ARG A 141 -4.91 -13.06 5.33
N ALA A 142 -6.15 -12.76 5.73
CA ALA A 142 -6.50 -11.43 6.18
C ALA A 142 -5.66 -10.99 7.39
N LEU A 143 -5.39 -11.88 8.35
CA LEU A 143 -4.49 -11.58 9.47
C LEU A 143 -3.11 -11.15 8.99
N ILE A 144 -2.51 -11.86 8.04
CA ILE A 144 -1.18 -11.51 7.51
C ILE A 144 -1.18 -10.11 6.89
N ILE A 145 -2.19 -9.81 6.07
CA ILE A 145 -2.31 -8.52 5.38
C ILE A 145 -2.50 -7.38 6.40
N HIS A 146 -3.45 -7.54 7.32
CA HIS A 146 -3.79 -6.49 8.29
C HIS A 146 -2.71 -6.34 9.37
N ALA A 147 -2.05 -7.43 9.79
CA ALA A 147 -0.94 -7.38 10.72
C ALA A 147 0.26 -6.66 10.10
N SER A 148 0.55 -6.89 8.82
CA SER A 148 1.59 -6.16 8.10
C SER A 148 1.33 -4.65 8.13
N LEU A 149 0.11 -4.22 7.79
CA LEU A 149 -0.29 -2.81 7.83
C LEU A 149 -0.16 -2.23 9.24
N TRP A 150 -0.72 -2.93 10.23
CA TRP A 150 -0.71 -2.51 11.63
C TRP A 150 0.72 -2.35 12.18
N LEU A 151 1.60 -3.32 11.91
CA LEU A 151 3.00 -3.27 12.32
C LEU A 151 3.76 -2.11 11.67
N VAL A 152 3.52 -1.81 10.38
CA VAL A 152 4.13 -0.64 9.72
C VAL A 152 3.67 0.66 10.38
N LEU A 153 2.37 0.80 10.66
CA LEU A 153 1.85 1.99 11.36
C LEU A 153 2.48 2.16 12.74
N CYS A 154 2.60 1.06 13.50
CA CYS A 154 3.27 1.07 14.80
C CYS A 154 4.75 1.44 14.67
N THR A 155 5.43 0.89 13.67
CA THR A 155 6.84 1.16 13.35
C THR A 155 7.07 2.64 13.04
N VAL A 156 6.25 3.23 12.16
CA VAL A 156 6.32 4.66 11.84
C VAL A 156 6.06 5.51 13.08
N TRP A 157 5.05 5.16 13.88
CA TRP A 157 4.71 5.92 15.09
C TRP A 157 5.83 5.93 16.13
N ILE A 158 6.47 4.78 16.39
CA ILE A 158 7.51 4.66 17.41
C ILE A 158 8.90 4.99 16.88
N GLY A 159 9.15 4.92 15.58
CA GLY A 159 10.47 5.09 14.97
C GLY A 159 10.70 6.46 14.33
N PHE A 160 9.66 7.14 13.84
CA PHE A 160 9.82 8.46 13.23
C PHE A 160 9.70 9.55 14.31
N MET A 161 10.80 10.29 14.48
CA MET A 161 10.92 11.33 15.51
C MET A 161 10.94 12.72 14.89
N ARG A 162 11.47 12.82 13.67
CA ARG A 162 11.77 14.10 13.03
C ARG A 162 10.91 14.32 11.78
N ARG A 163 10.54 15.57 11.53
CA ARG A 163 9.87 15.99 10.28
C ARG A 163 10.70 15.69 9.04
N LEU A 164 12.04 15.67 9.17
CA LEU A 164 12.93 15.30 8.08
C LEU A 164 12.66 13.88 7.58
N THR A 165 12.43 12.94 8.48
CA THR A 165 12.20 11.52 8.18
C THR A 165 10.94 11.32 7.31
N PHE A 166 9.84 11.99 7.67
CA PHE A 166 8.63 12.00 6.84
C PHE A 166 8.86 12.62 5.45
N ARG A 167 9.61 13.72 5.35
CA ARG A 167 9.92 14.33 4.05
C ARG A 167 10.74 13.40 3.16
N LEU A 168 11.73 12.70 3.73
CA LEU A 168 12.52 11.72 2.99
C LEU A 168 11.66 10.53 2.55
N LEU A 169 10.83 9.97 3.45
CA LEU A 169 9.91 8.90 3.10
C LEU A 169 9.00 9.31 1.94
N PHE A 170 8.31 10.46 2.04
CA PHE A 170 7.43 10.93 0.98
C PHE A 170 8.18 11.19 -0.33
N THR A 171 9.42 11.67 -0.26
CA THR A 171 10.26 11.85 -1.45
C THR A 171 10.51 10.50 -2.14
N PHE A 172 10.92 9.47 -1.38
CA PHE A 172 11.15 8.14 -1.93
C PHE A 172 9.86 7.51 -2.49
N LEU A 173 8.73 7.68 -1.81
CA LEU A 173 7.44 7.18 -2.30
C LEU A 173 7.02 7.87 -3.60
N VAL A 174 7.24 9.18 -3.74
CA VAL A 174 6.96 9.90 -4.98
C VAL A 174 7.88 9.41 -6.11
N VAL A 175 9.18 9.25 -5.86
CA VAL A 175 10.11 8.69 -6.86
C VAL A 175 9.65 7.30 -7.30
N ASN A 176 9.33 6.41 -6.35
CA ASN A 176 8.82 5.08 -6.64
C ASN A 176 7.52 5.11 -7.46
N GLY A 177 6.58 6.00 -7.09
CA GLY A 177 5.33 6.20 -7.79
C GLY A 177 5.50 6.74 -9.21
N VAL A 178 6.47 7.63 -9.45
CA VAL A 178 6.81 8.12 -10.80
C VAL A 178 7.38 6.98 -11.65
N LEU A 179 8.27 6.15 -11.11
CA LEU A 179 8.80 4.99 -11.84
C LEU A 179 7.68 4.02 -12.26
N LEU A 180 6.73 3.76 -11.36
CA LEU A 180 5.55 2.95 -11.68
C LEU A 180 4.61 3.62 -12.67
N ALA A 181 4.46 4.95 -12.61
CA ALA A 181 3.66 5.69 -13.57
C ALA A 181 4.26 5.63 -14.97
N LEU A 182 5.59 5.81 -15.08
CA LEU A 182 6.31 5.67 -16.34
C LEU A 182 6.20 4.24 -16.90
N LEU A 183 6.34 3.22 -16.06
CA LEU A 183 6.10 1.83 -16.44
C LEU A 183 4.68 1.64 -16.98
N GLY A 184 3.68 2.14 -16.26
CA GLY A 184 2.28 2.02 -16.65
C GLY A 184 1.93 2.76 -17.94
N LEU A 185 2.55 3.92 -18.18
CA LEU A 185 2.41 4.66 -19.44
C LEU A 185 3.07 3.88 -20.59
N ALA A 186 4.28 3.35 -20.39
CA ALA A 186 4.98 2.54 -21.38
C ALA A 186 4.21 1.25 -21.75
N GLN A 187 3.60 0.58 -20.76
CA GLN A 187 2.74 -0.58 -21.02
C GLN A 187 1.47 -0.22 -21.81
N GLN A 188 0.90 0.96 -21.56
CA GLN A 188 -0.27 1.42 -22.30
C GLN A 188 0.08 1.81 -23.75
N THR A 189 1.20 2.50 -23.98
CA THR A 189 1.63 2.89 -25.33
C THR A 189 2.09 1.69 -26.16
N THR A 190 2.60 0.65 -25.52
CA THR A 190 3.00 -0.61 -26.19
C THR A 190 1.85 -1.62 -26.31
N HIS A 191 0.63 -1.28 -25.86
CA HIS A 191 -0.52 -2.18 -25.79
C HIS A 191 -0.18 -3.53 -25.14
N ALA A 192 0.60 -3.48 -24.05
CA ALA A 192 1.07 -4.67 -23.36
C ALA A 192 -0.10 -5.55 -22.91
N THR A 193 -0.02 -6.85 -23.19
CA THR A 193 -1.01 -7.85 -22.76
C THR A 193 -0.63 -8.57 -21.46
N ARG A 194 0.59 -8.31 -20.97
CA ARG A 194 1.20 -8.96 -19.81
C ARG A 194 1.78 -7.90 -18.86
N ALA A 195 1.64 -8.11 -17.56
CA ALA A 195 2.27 -7.26 -16.56
C ALA A 195 3.80 -7.41 -16.65
N PHE A 196 4.52 -6.29 -16.64
CA PHE A 196 5.96 -6.23 -16.92
C PHE A 196 6.37 -6.88 -18.24
N TRP A 197 5.46 -7.03 -19.22
CA TRP A 197 5.64 -7.80 -20.45
C TRP A 197 5.90 -9.31 -20.26
N LEU A 198 5.99 -9.79 -19.02
CA LEU A 198 6.41 -11.15 -18.69
C LEU A 198 5.29 -11.97 -18.04
N VAL A 199 4.52 -11.35 -17.14
CA VAL A 199 3.54 -12.04 -16.30
C VAL A 199 2.16 -12.00 -16.95
N SER A 200 1.64 -13.18 -17.28
CA SER A 200 0.27 -13.32 -17.80
C SER A 200 -0.76 -12.99 -16.73
N VAL A 201 -1.74 -12.18 -17.10
CA VAL A 201 -2.87 -11.80 -16.24
C VAL A 201 -4.13 -12.41 -16.82
N SER A 202 -5.03 -12.93 -15.98
CA SER A 202 -6.26 -13.61 -16.41
C SER A 202 -7.12 -12.77 -17.37
N THR A 203 -7.06 -11.45 -17.26
CA THR A 203 -7.72 -10.54 -18.20
C THR A 203 -6.78 -9.37 -18.52
N PRO A 204 -6.19 -9.32 -19.73
CA PRO A 204 -5.22 -8.30 -20.13
C PRO A 204 -5.73 -6.86 -19.98
N THR A 205 -7.04 -6.65 -20.11
CA THR A 205 -7.66 -5.32 -19.99
C THR A 205 -7.83 -4.85 -18.54
N THR A 206 -7.43 -5.61 -17.53
CA THR A 206 -7.69 -5.26 -16.11
C THR A 206 -6.46 -4.78 -15.34
N PHE A 207 -5.25 -4.96 -15.88
CA PHE A 207 -4.03 -4.54 -15.19
C PHE A 207 -3.58 -3.13 -15.60
N VAL A 208 -2.86 -2.48 -14.69
CA VAL A 208 -2.27 -1.14 -14.87
C VAL A 208 -0.94 -1.10 -14.13
N ALA A 209 0.16 -0.82 -14.86
CA ALA A 209 1.52 -0.91 -14.33
C ALA A 209 1.81 -2.31 -13.75
N SER A 210 2.05 -2.40 -12.45
CA SER A 210 2.24 -3.66 -11.73
C SER A 210 0.93 -4.18 -11.11
N PHE A 211 -0.14 -3.40 -11.04
CA PHE A 211 -1.36 -3.79 -10.36
C PHE A 211 -2.27 -4.63 -11.28
N ILE A 212 -2.69 -5.79 -10.78
CA ILE A 212 -3.62 -6.69 -11.48
C ILE A 212 -5.04 -6.08 -11.56
N TYR A 213 -5.37 -5.19 -10.63
CA TYR A 213 -6.70 -4.57 -10.54
C TYR A 213 -6.60 -3.04 -10.67
N ARG A 214 -7.28 -2.48 -11.68
CA ARG A 214 -7.25 -1.04 -12.00
C ARG A 214 -7.63 -0.13 -10.83
N ASN A 215 -8.61 -0.53 -10.01
CA ASN A 215 -9.05 0.32 -8.90
C ASN A 215 -7.95 0.46 -7.82
N HIS A 216 -7.12 -0.56 -7.62
CA HIS A 216 -5.96 -0.46 -6.73
C HIS A 216 -4.87 0.45 -7.31
N ALA A 217 -4.59 0.34 -8.61
CA ALA A 217 -3.68 1.27 -9.28
C ALA A 217 -4.15 2.73 -9.15
N GLY A 218 -5.43 2.99 -9.43
CA GLY A 218 -6.01 4.33 -9.34
C GLY A 218 -5.90 4.92 -7.93
N ALA A 219 -6.25 4.14 -6.90
CA ALA A 219 -6.09 4.58 -5.51
C ALA A 219 -4.63 4.90 -5.16
N TYR A 220 -3.69 4.04 -5.58
CA TYR A 220 -2.27 4.26 -5.36
C TYR A 220 -1.76 5.53 -6.06
N PHE A 221 -2.03 5.70 -7.35
CA PHE A 221 -1.56 6.87 -8.10
C PHE A 221 -2.18 8.17 -7.63
N ASN A 222 -3.45 8.16 -7.19
CA ASN A 222 -4.06 9.34 -6.55
C ASN A 222 -3.33 9.73 -5.26
N LEU A 223 -2.92 8.76 -4.45
CA LEU A 223 -2.14 9.02 -3.23
C LEU A 223 -0.76 9.59 -3.57
N ILE A 224 -0.06 9.01 -4.55
CA ILE A 224 1.24 9.52 -5.01
C ILE A 224 1.11 10.93 -5.58
N LEU A 225 0.05 11.20 -6.36
CA LEU A 225 -0.23 12.52 -6.91
C LEU A 225 -0.41 13.56 -5.81
N ALA A 226 -1.21 13.23 -4.79
CA ALA A 226 -1.42 14.10 -3.63
C ALA A 226 -0.09 14.35 -2.87
N LEU A 227 0.74 13.33 -2.69
CA LEU A 227 2.07 13.47 -2.06
C LEU A 227 3.01 14.35 -2.89
N ALA A 228 3.06 14.14 -4.22
CA ALA A 228 3.90 14.93 -5.12
C ALA A 228 3.48 16.40 -5.12
N ALA A 229 2.18 16.68 -5.24
CA ALA A 229 1.63 18.03 -5.17
C ALA A 229 1.88 18.69 -3.79
N GLY A 230 1.68 17.95 -2.70
CA GLY A 230 1.93 18.44 -1.35
C GLY A 230 3.41 18.78 -1.10
N LEU A 231 4.34 17.94 -1.58
CA LEU A 231 5.78 18.23 -1.52
C LEU A 231 6.15 19.42 -2.40
N ALA A 232 5.61 19.52 -3.62
CA ALA A 232 5.84 20.65 -4.52
C ALA A 232 5.42 21.96 -3.86
N TRP A 233 4.20 22.01 -3.32
CA TRP A 233 3.69 23.17 -2.59
C TRP A 233 4.56 23.54 -1.40
N TRP A 234 4.92 22.55 -0.57
CA TRP A 234 5.72 22.78 0.62
C TRP A 234 7.12 23.32 0.31
N TYR A 235 7.78 22.79 -0.72
CA TYR A 235 9.09 23.30 -1.15
C TYR A 235 8.98 24.68 -1.80
N PHE A 236 7.88 24.98 -2.49
CA PHE A 236 7.63 26.29 -3.09
C PHE A 236 7.45 27.36 -2.00
N ASP A 237 6.52 27.14 -1.07
CA ASP A 237 6.26 28.06 0.06
C ASP A 237 7.51 28.25 0.92
N ARG A 238 8.24 27.17 1.21
CA ARG A 238 9.51 27.25 1.94
C ARG A 238 10.57 28.06 1.19
N GLY A 239 10.71 27.83 -0.12
CA GLY A 239 11.68 28.54 -0.96
C GLY A 239 11.36 30.03 -1.02
N ASN A 240 10.09 30.37 -1.16
CA ASN A 240 9.61 31.76 -1.19
C ASN A 240 9.90 32.48 0.14
N ARG A 241 9.62 31.83 1.28
CA ARG A 241 9.91 32.40 2.62
C ARG A 241 11.40 32.58 2.90
N ARG A 242 12.26 31.76 2.27
CA ARG A 242 13.72 31.78 2.48
C ARG A 242 14.48 32.56 1.41
N MET A 243 13.78 33.04 0.39
CA MET A 243 14.39 33.65 -0.80
C MET A 243 15.46 32.74 -1.41
N ASP A 244 15.22 31.42 -1.38
CA ASP A 244 16.16 30.44 -1.92
C ASP A 244 16.20 30.57 -3.45
N LYS A 245 17.39 30.77 -4.03
CA LYS A 245 17.58 30.94 -5.49
C LYS A 245 17.08 29.75 -6.31
N SER A 246 17.06 28.56 -5.71
CA SER A 246 16.53 27.34 -6.31
C SER A 246 15.74 26.53 -5.29
N SER A 247 14.65 25.92 -5.73
CA SER A 247 13.84 25.01 -4.91
C SER A 247 13.51 23.73 -5.69
N PRO A 248 13.42 22.57 -5.04
CA PRO A 248 13.03 21.33 -5.70
C PRO A 248 11.53 21.27 -6.02
N ALA A 249 10.77 22.35 -5.80
CA ALA A 249 9.34 22.41 -6.05
C ALA A 249 8.97 22.04 -7.50
N GLY A 250 9.75 22.54 -8.47
CA GLY A 250 9.54 22.25 -9.89
C GLY A 250 9.68 20.76 -10.22
N VAL A 251 10.60 20.05 -9.56
CA VAL A 251 10.80 18.61 -9.76
C VAL A 251 9.58 17.83 -9.27
N PHE A 252 9.05 18.17 -8.09
CA PHE A 252 7.85 17.52 -7.56
C PHE A 252 6.58 17.89 -8.34
N ALA A 253 6.48 19.10 -8.87
CA ALA A 253 5.39 19.50 -9.75
C ALA A 253 5.43 18.70 -11.07
N PHE A 254 6.60 18.52 -11.66
CA PHE A 254 6.78 17.67 -12.84
C PHE A 254 6.44 16.20 -12.56
N ALA A 255 6.86 15.67 -11.40
CA ALA A 255 6.46 14.34 -10.93
C ALA A 255 4.93 14.21 -10.81
N ALA A 256 4.25 15.22 -10.25
CA ALA A 256 2.79 15.24 -10.14
C ALA A 256 2.13 15.22 -11.53
N ILE A 257 2.67 15.93 -12.53
CA ILE A 257 2.16 15.89 -13.91
C ILE A 257 2.27 14.47 -14.48
N ILE A 258 3.43 13.81 -14.37
CA ILE A 258 3.62 12.43 -14.87
C ILE A 258 2.60 11.46 -14.23
N VAL A 259 2.45 11.54 -12.91
CA VAL A 259 1.51 10.67 -12.19
C VAL A 259 0.06 11.01 -12.55
N GLY A 260 -0.27 12.29 -12.71
CA GLY A 260 -1.59 12.74 -13.15
C GLY A 260 -1.95 12.23 -14.55
N LEU A 261 -1.00 12.27 -15.49
CA LEU A 261 -1.17 11.65 -16.81
C LEU A 261 -1.49 10.17 -16.68
N MET A 262 -0.75 9.43 -15.85
CA MET A 262 -1.02 8.00 -15.62
C MET A 262 -2.45 7.73 -15.11
N VAL A 263 -2.95 8.56 -14.18
CA VAL A 263 -4.34 8.46 -13.69
C VAL A 263 -5.34 8.71 -14.82
N LEU A 264 -5.12 9.75 -15.63
CA LEU A 264 -5.98 10.07 -16.77
C LEU A 264 -6.02 8.94 -17.79
N PHE A 265 -4.86 8.43 -18.21
CA PHE A 265 -4.74 7.33 -19.16
C PHE A 265 -5.42 6.04 -18.64
N SER A 266 -5.24 5.72 -17.36
CA SER A 266 -5.95 4.60 -16.72
C SER A 266 -7.48 4.76 -16.73
N SER A 267 -7.99 5.98 -16.72
CA SER A 267 -9.42 6.29 -16.77
C SER A 267 -9.98 6.39 -18.19
N LEU A 268 -9.19 6.85 -19.16
CA LEU A 268 -9.61 6.96 -20.56
C LEU A 268 -9.73 5.58 -21.21
N ALA A 269 -8.81 4.66 -20.90
CA ALA A 269 -8.93 3.26 -21.29
C ALA A 269 -10.16 2.53 -20.68
N ARG A 270 -10.91 3.17 -19.77
CA ARG A 270 -12.22 2.68 -19.26
C ARG A 270 -13.36 2.94 -20.26
N ARG A 271 -13.26 3.99 -21.08
CA ARG A 271 -14.29 4.33 -22.07
C ARG A 271 -14.26 3.39 -23.27
N ASP A 272 -13.08 3.02 -23.75
CA ASP A 272 -12.98 2.16 -24.94
C ASP A 272 -13.54 0.75 -24.69
N SER A 273 -13.43 0.22 -23.47
CA SER A 273 -14.02 -1.07 -23.10
C SER A 273 -15.53 -1.03 -22.83
N SER A 274 -16.08 0.11 -22.43
CA SER A 274 -17.53 0.27 -22.25
C SER A 274 -18.24 0.56 -23.58
N VAL A 275 -17.58 1.22 -24.53
CA VAL A 275 -18.09 1.37 -25.91
C VAL A 275 -18.00 0.06 -26.70
N ALA A 276 -16.91 -0.71 -26.54
CA ALA A 276 -16.79 -2.03 -27.17
C ALA A 276 -17.79 -3.07 -26.62
N GLY A 277 -18.23 -2.94 -25.36
CA GLY A 277 -19.30 -3.78 -24.79
C GLY A 277 -20.71 -3.41 -25.26
N PHE A 278 -20.93 -2.17 -25.69
CA PHE A 278 -22.21 -1.71 -26.23
C PHE A 278 -22.40 -2.09 -27.70
N TRP A 279 -21.29 -2.32 -28.43
CA TRP A 279 -21.26 -2.74 -29.83
C TRP A 279 -20.81 -4.21 -29.98
N ASN A 280 -21.57 -5.15 -29.39
CA ASN A 280 -21.50 -6.55 -29.80
C ASN A 280 -22.81 -6.95 -30.51
N PRO A 281 -22.90 -6.82 -31.84
CA PRO A 281 -24.08 -7.24 -32.60
C PRO A 281 -24.21 -8.79 -32.72
N GLY A 282 -23.39 -9.58 -32.02
CA GLY A 282 -23.40 -11.04 -32.03
C GLY A 282 -23.81 -11.73 -30.73
N GLY A 283 -24.27 -11.00 -29.71
CA GLY A 283 -24.75 -11.58 -28.45
C GLY A 283 -26.09 -12.28 -28.65
N ARG A 284 -26.05 -13.60 -28.85
CA ARG A 284 -27.25 -14.47 -28.88
C ARG A 284 -28.15 -14.14 -27.69
N GLY A 285 -29.39 -13.79 -28.01
CA GLY A 285 -30.41 -13.44 -27.07
C GLY A 285 -30.62 -14.52 -26.02
N VAL A 286 -30.79 -14.08 -24.78
CA VAL A 286 -31.50 -14.85 -23.76
C VAL A 286 -32.92 -15.06 -24.29
N SER A 287 -33.22 -16.25 -24.78
CA SER A 287 -34.59 -16.66 -25.08
C SER A 287 -35.34 -16.86 -23.78
N LEU A 288 -36.01 -15.81 -23.32
CA LEU A 288 -37.21 -15.95 -22.50
C LEU A 288 -38.28 -16.52 -23.41
N GLY A 289 -38.58 -17.80 -23.24
CA GLY A 289 -39.59 -18.54 -23.98
C GLY A 289 -40.19 -19.60 -23.09
N THR A 290 -41.31 -19.24 -22.48
CA THR A 290 -42.33 -20.13 -21.95
C THR A 290 -42.62 -21.28 -22.92
N ASP A 291 -42.67 -22.51 -22.43
CA ASP A 291 -43.75 -23.42 -22.82
C ASP A 291 -44.01 -24.51 -21.79
N SER A 292 -45.27 -24.56 -21.42
CA SER A 292 -45.94 -25.56 -20.61
C SER A 292 -46.13 -26.85 -21.39
N ALA A 293 -46.13 -27.97 -20.65
CA ALA A 293 -46.76 -29.25 -20.96
C ALA A 293 -46.16 -30.13 -22.08
N ALA A 294 -45.66 -31.31 -21.71
CA ALA A 294 -46.35 -32.59 -21.98
C ALA A 294 -45.49 -33.83 -21.61
N ARG A 295 -46.10 -34.69 -20.76
CA ARG A 295 -46.22 -36.16 -20.92
C ARG A 295 -44.94 -37.03 -21.00
N LEU A 296 -44.67 -37.69 -19.88
CA LEU A 296 -44.59 -39.15 -19.60
C LEU A 296 -43.46 -39.45 -18.60
#